data_AF-A0A6V7K3F3-F1
#
_entry.id   AF-A0A6V7K3F3-F1
#
_cell.length_a   1.000
_cell.length_b   1.000
_cell.length_c   1.000
_cell.angle_alpha   90.00
_cell.angle_beta   90.00
_cell.angle_gamma   90.00
#
_symmetry.space_group_name_H-M   'P 1'
#
loop_
_entity.id
_entity.type
_entity.pdbx_description
1 polymer ?
#
loop_
_entity_poly.entity_id
_entity_poly.type
_entity_poly.pdbx_seq_one_letter_code
_entity_poly.pdbx_strand_id
1 'polypeptide(L)' 'SISPGFVMSEIIRKQNFDAALSKEPAMEPEDVAQAVAYVIGTPQRVEVKELILKPLGERAF' A
#
# COMPACT_ATOMS: atom_id res chain seq x y z
N SER A 1 -8.81 5.93 -7.98
CA SER A 1 -7.49 5.29 -7.98
C SER A 1 -7.19 4.75 -6.60
N ILE A 2 -6.16 3.92 -6.48
CA ILE A 2 -5.61 3.49 -5.19
C ILE A 2 -4.14 3.89 -5.18
N SER A 3 -3.75 4.66 -4.18
CA SER A 3 -2.41 5.24 -4.05
C SER A 3 -1.75 4.68 -2.80
N PRO A 4 -1.05 3.53 -2.90
CA PRO A 4 -0.33 2.97 -1.78
C PRO A 4 0.99 3.71 -1.53
N GLY A 5 1.32 3.92 -0.26
CA GLY A 5 2.67 4.25 0.22
C GLY A 5 3.62 3.07 0.10
N PHE A 6 4.67 3.01 0.93
CA PHE A 6 5.68 1.97 0.79
C PHE A 6 5.11 0.55 1.04
N VAL A 7 5.26 -0.33 0.06
CA VAL A 7 4.83 -1.74 0.11
C VAL A 7 6.04 -2.64 -0.09
N MET A 8 6.22 -3.60 0.81
CA MET A 8 7.31 -4.59 0.76
C MET A 8 7.01 -5.70 -0.26
N SER A 9 6.79 -5.30 -1.51
CA SER A 9 6.48 -6.20 -2.63
C SER A 9 7.71 -6.96 -3.14
N GLU A 10 7.49 -7.91 -4.05
CA GLU A 10 8.59 -8.61 -4.73
C GLU A 10 9.54 -7.67 -5.49
N ILE A 11 9.05 -6.52 -5.98
CA ILE A 11 9.88 -5.51 -6.66
C ILE A 11 10.98 -5.01 -5.72
N ILE A 12 10.64 -4.80 -4.45
CA ILE A 12 11.57 -4.37 -3.42
C ILE A 12 12.46 -5.55 -2.98
N ARG A 13 11.87 -6.72 -2.73
CA ARG A 13 12.61 -7.90 -2.23
C ARG A 13 13.62 -8.48 -3.22
N LYS A 14 13.34 -8.40 -4.52
CA LYS A 14 14.22 -8.93 -5.59
C LYS A 14 15.31 -7.95 -5.99
N GLN A 15 15.15 -6.68 -5.68
CA GLN A 15 16.23 -5.72 -5.80
C GLN A 15 17.06 -5.76 -4.52
N ASN A 16 18.39 -5.74 -4.64
CA ASN A 16 19.30 -5.58 -3.51
C ASN A 16 19.21 -4.13 -2.97
N PHE A 17 18.00 -3.68 -2.66
CA PHE A 17 17.76 -2.40 -2.02
C PHE A 17 18.43 -2.41 -0.65
N ASP A 18 19.00 -1.25 -0.31
CA ASP A 18 19.85 -1.05 0.85
C ASP A 18 19.17 -1.50 2.15
N ALA A 19 19.95 -1.94 3.14
CA ALA A 19 19.44 -2.40 4.45
C ALA A 19 18.71 -1.29 5.25
N ALA A 20 18.70 -0.06 4.73
CA ALA A 20 17.88 1.04 5.20
C ALA A 20 16.39 0.86 4.84
N LEU A 21 16.07 0.40 3.63
CA LEU A 21 14.68 0.24 3.17
C LEU A 21 13.94 -0.89 3.88
N SER A 22 14.67 -1.90 4.39
CA SER A 22 14.08 -2.97 5.20
C SER A 22 13.71 -2.54 6.62
N LYS A 23 14.14 -1.35 7.06
CA LYS A 23 13.81 -0.78 8.38
C LYS A 23 12.69 0.26 8.32
N GLU A 24 12.34 0.70 7.11
CA GLU A 24 11.22 1.62 6.93
C GLU A 24 9.89 0.88 7.14
N PRO A 25 8.90 1.51 7.81
CA PRO A 25 7.57 0.96 7.90
C PRO A 25 7.00 0.69 6.51
N ALA A 26 6.57 -0.54 6.29
CA ALA A 26 6.04 -0.98 5.01
C ALA A 26 4.72 -1.72 5.24
N MET A 27 3.81 -1.58 4.29
CA MET A 27 2.66 -2.48 4.17
C MET A 27 3.07 -3.76 3.44
N GLU A 28 2.31 -4.82 3.65
CA GLU A 28 2.40 -6.04 2.85
C GLU A 28 1.49 -5.95 1.62
N PRO A 29 1.77 -6.69 0.52
CA PRO A 29 0.92 -6.68 -0.67
C PRO A 29 -0.57 -6.99 -0.38
N GLU A 30 -0.82 -7.82 0.62
CA GLU A 30 -2.17 -8.22 1.06
C GLU A 30 -2.97 -7.02 1.57
N ASP A 31 -2.34 -6.02 2.19
CA ASP A 31 -3.02 -4.82 2.67
C ASP A 31 -3.61 -4.02 1.51
N VAL A 32 -2.88 -3.91 0.39
CA VAL A 32 -3.37 -3.27 -0.84
C VAL A 32 -4.47 -4.09 -1.49
N ALA A 33 -4.34 -5.42 -1.51
CA ALA A 33 -5.38 -6.30 -2.05
C ALA A 33 -6.71 -6.18 -1.28
N GLN A 34 -6.64 -6.08 0.06
CA GLN A 34 -7.82 -5.83 0.88
C GLN A 34 -8.45 -4.46 0.61
N ALA A 35 -7.65 -3.42 0.40
CA ALA A 35 -8.14 -2.11 0.01
C ALA A 35 -8.88 -2.15 -1.35
N VAL A 36 -8.36 -2.90 -2.33
CA VAL A 36 -9.05 -3.14 -3.62
C VAL A 36 -10.39 -3.84 -3.39
N ALA A 37 -10.42 -4.90 -2.59
CA ALA A 37 -11.64 -5.64 -2.27
C ALA A 37 -12.67 -4.74 -1.56
N TYR A 38 -12.22 -3.89 -0.64
CA TYR A 38 -13.06 -2.89 0.02
C TYR A 38 -13.70 -1.92 -0.98
N VAL A 39 -12.91 -1.37 -1.91
CA VAL A 39 -13.41 -0.45 -2.94
C VAL A 39 -14.43 -1.12 -3.85
N ILE A 40 -14.13 -2.33 -4.34
CA ILE A 40 -15.04 -3.09 -5.24
C ILE A 40 -16.31 -3.53 -4.50
N GLY A 41 -16.23 -3.76 -3.19
CA GLY A 41 -17.37 -4.13 -2.35
C GLY A 41 -18.34 -2.98 -2.05
N THR A 42 -18.04 -1.75 -2.45
CA THR A 42 -18.94 -0.61 -2.22
C THR A 42 -20.22 -0.71 -3.06
N PRO A 43 -21.39 -0.23 -2.56
CA PRO A 43 -22.64 -0.27 -3.34
C PRO A 43 -22.52 0.49 -4.66
N GLN A 44 -23.18 0.01 -5.73
CA GLN A 44 -23.09 0.62 -7.08
C GLN A 44 -23.39 2.12 -7.18
N ARG A 45 -24.15 2.68 -6.22
CA ARG A 45 -24.44 4.13 -6.16
C ARG A 45 -23.32 4.97 -5.54
N VAL A 46 -22.22 4.33 -5.15
CA VAL A 46 -21.05 4.94 -4.52
C VAL A 46 -19.88 4.81 -5.47
N GLU A 47 -19.21 5.91 -5.75
CA GLU A 47 -17.97 5.94 -6.51
C GLU A 47 -16.82 6.31 -5.58
N VAL A 48 -15.87 5.39 -5.40
CA VAL A 48 -14.63 5.69 -4.69
C VAL A 48 -13.62 6.25 -5.69
N LYS A 49 -13.47 7.57 -5.68
CA LYS A 49 -12.56 8.26 -6.60
C LYS A 49 -11.09 8.09 -6.25
N GLU A 50 -10.75 8.06 -4.96
CA GLU A 50 -9.37 7.95 -4.50
C GLU A 50 -9.30 7.29 -3.12
N LEU A 51 -8.32 6.41 -2.93
CA LEU A 51 -7.99 5.80 -1.65
C LEU A 51 -6.47 5.79 -1.46
N ILE A 52 -6.00 6.47 -0.43
CA ILE A 52 -4.56 6.57 -0.09
C ILE A 52 -4.28 5.63 1.09
N LEU A 53 -3.28 4.76 0.93
CA LEU A 53 -2.83 3.84 1.99
C LEU A 53 -1.46 4.29 2.48
N LYS A 54 -1.27 4.35 3.80
CA LYS A 54 0.00 4.76 4.41
C LYS A 54 0.41 3.77 5.50
N PRO A 55 1.64 3.23 5.48
CA PRO A 55 2.18 2.45 6.58
C PRO A 55 2.16 3.24 7.90
N LEU A 56 1.72 2.60 8.97
CA LEU A 56 1.77 3.22 10.29
C LEU A 56 3.22 3.41 10.74
N GLY A 57 3.54 4.60 11.25
CA GLY A 57 4.88 4.94 11.76
C GLY A 57 5.84 5.50 10.72
N GLU A 58 5.44 5.63 9.45
CA GLU A 58 6.21 6.32 8.42
C GLU A 58 6.48 7.78 8.84
N ARG A 59 7.76 8.20 8.86
CA ARG A 59 8.21 9.44 9.53
C ARG A 59 8.28 10.68 8.64
N ALA A 60 8.21 10.58 7.31
CA ALA A 60 8.09 11.72 6.39
C ALA A 60 7.59 11.29 5.00
N PHE A 61 6.92 12.21 4.30
CA PHE A 61 6.37 12.06 2.93
C PHE A 61 7.43 12.22 1.85
#